data_AF-A0A943EKE4-F1
#
_entry.id   AF-A0A943EKE4-F1
#
_cell.length_a   1.000
_cell.length_b   1.000
_cell.length_c   1.000
_cell.angle_alpha   90.00
_cell.angle_beta   90.00
_cell.angle_gamma   90.00
#
_symmetry.space_group_name_H-M   'P 1'
#
loop_
_entity.id
_entity.type
_entity.pdbx_description
1 polymer ?
#
loop_
_entity_poly.entity_id
_entity_poly.type
_entity_poly.pdbx_seq_one_letter_code
_entity_poly.pdbx_strand_id
1 'polypeptide(L)'
;MKNNMKKWWILAGIIICVLVIFGTIIIVKNNVKSSNETYAVNYIVKANSASTGIVSVTMEVIPEKIKAETELFFQMPEINTSEPKCVTESGKDVTVEEAGGVWKINSPKKIEPLTFTYDVRMGVDADTNVGTVYGAFYEDLLVFQGRQLLALPWVGQEEASKIEQSVSKLTFKLDTEYEWNSIMPFTEVNSKKFSFIKENPDWNVFNEIYYSAFCFGNFEQLPIDEQQKDVFYIDQAISDTADINALDAVKLFYEYYKNLFNGKTPKAPVILLRTDENDNIILGGTGAGGSALTLEMEEAIDCERMSRTLYHSFFDSLNRQENLRYAPNLWLYNGLADFYSEDSALALSDVLRAEYGISMQDNLLTRYGKYLYYMLSDQSVGSSSPEVEGQMSVIQNDFYYDLKVPLIIATIETFGKEESDDPSVMISYLIEHGDEKELDLKDFNKKVLGKNEEAVRQYLSGESFIPNYWGLNDSVLGDNGILPEISESEARYAEEYEQQDMTYPYPSFKLVDCEKMDAEINKRGLTFGSEQLENLVRDYSENLYYWCMQAMLRAELCEIKDPTTPQGRATLYGDEGEKIWKEYCDKNF
;
A
#
# COMPACT_ATOMS: atom_id res chain seq x y z
N MET A 1 -14.28 17.00 -34.57
CA MET A 1 -13.49 17.98 -33.78
C MET A 1 -13.99 18.20 -32.34
N LYS A 2 -15.12 17.64 -31.88
CA LYS A 2 -15.55 17.72 -30.46
C LYS A 2 -15.17 16.50 -29.57
N ASN A 3 -14.50 15.48 -30.12
CA ASN A 3 -14.14 14.25 -29.39
C ASN A 3 -12.68 14.16 -28.94
N ASN A 4 -11.79 15.06 -29.39
CA ASN A 4 -10.37 15.03 -29.01
C ASN A 4 -10.07 15.80 -27.72
N MET A 5 -10.99 16.65 -27.25
CA MET A 5 -10.83 17.43 -26.02
C MET A 5 -11.16 16.64 -24.75
N LYS A 6 -12.00 15.61 -24.81
CA LYS A 6 -12.29 14.73 -23.65
C LYS A 6 -11.16 13.73 -23.39
N LYS A 7 -10.44 13.27 -24.42
CA LYS A 7 -9.30 12.35 -24.26
C LYS A 7 -8.09 13.00 -23.58
N TRP A 8 -7.87 14.31 -23.75
CA TRP A 8 -6.77 15.03 -23.10
C TRP A 8 -6.97 15.25 -21.59
N TRP A 9 -8.21 15.27 -21.09
CA TRP A 9 -8.48 15.40 -19.64
C TRP A 9 -8.39 14.06 -18.91
N ILE A 10 -8.69 12.94 -19.59
CA ILE A 10 -8.55 11.59 -19.02
C ILE A 10 -7.07 11.16 -18.98
N LEU A 11 -6.26 11.53 -20.00
CA LEU A 11 -4.81 11.28 -20.02
C LEU A 11 -4.04 12.06 -18.94
N ALA A 12 -4.46 13.28 -18.62
CA ALA A 12 -3.84 14.08 -17.55
C ALA A 12 -4.24 13.58 -16.16
N GLY A 13 -5.45 13.04 -15.98
CA GLY A 13 -5.93 12.48 -14.71
C GLY A 13 -5.19 11.21 -14.29
N ILE A 14 -4.90 10.31 -15.24
CA ILE A 14 -4.25 9.02 -14.94
C ILE A 14 -2.74 9.18 -14.72
N ILE A 15 -2.07 10.10 -15.45
CA ILE A 15 -0.65 10.43 -15.21
C ILE A 15 -0.45 11.11 -13.84
N ILE A 16 -1.46 11.85 -13.34
CA ILE A 16 -1.43 12.44 -12.00
C ILE A 16 -1.74 11.40 -10.91
N CYS A 17 -2.67 10.46 -11.14
CA CYS A 17 -2.98 9.41 -10.14
C CYS A 17 -1.79 8.47 -9.85
N VAL A 18 -0.96 8.15 -10.85
CA VAL A 18 0.24 7.32 -10.65
C VAL A 18 1.38 8.11 -9.99
N LEU A 19 1.41 9.44 -10.10
CA LEU A 19 2.37 10.30 -9.39
C LEU A 19 1.93 10.68 -7.96
N VAL A 20 0.67 10.45 -7.59
CA VAL A 20 0.14 10.79 -6.26
C VAL A 20 0.17 9.59 -5.30
N ILE A 21 0.09 8.34 -5.79
CA ILE A 21 0.27 7.14 -4.96
C ILE A 21 1.76 6.82 -4.75
N PHE A 22 2.59 7.06 -5.77
CA PHE A 22 4.04 7.00 -5.63
C PHE A 22 4.54 8.41 -5.39
N GLY A 23 4.78 8.75 -4.12
CA GLY A 23 5.38 10.01 -3.75
C GLY A 23 6.53 10.33 -4.69
N THR A 24 6.35 11.33 -5.56
CA THR A 24 7.47 11.95 -6.24
C THR A 24 8.39 12.45 -5.14
N ILE A 25 9.42 11.65 -4.83
CA ILE A 25 10.58 12.10 -4.09
C ILE A 25 11.24 13.11 -5.02
N ILE A 26 10.79 14.37 -4.93
CA ILE A 26 11.62 15.47 -5.39
C ILE A 26 12.84 15.40 -4.47
N ILE A 27 13.96 14.89 -5.01
CA ILE A 27 15.27 15.02 -4.38
C ILE A 27 15.64 16.50 -4.44
N VAL A 28 15.01 17.30 -3.57
CA VAL A 28 15.53 18.61 -3.20
C VAL A 28 16.73 18.30 -2.32
N LYS A 29 17.91 18.28 -2.92
CA LYS A 29 19.17 18.11 -2.19
C LYS A 29 19.38 19.33 -1.29
N ASN A 30 18.78 19.30 -0.11
CA ASN A 30 18.71 20.43 0.78
C ASN A 30 19.95 20.44 1.67
N ASN A 31 20.89 21.34 1.37
CA ASN A 31 22.03 21.68 2.22
C ASN A 31 21.56 22.40 3.49
N VAL A 32 20.75 21.74 4.33
CA VAL A 32 20.27 22.31 5.59
C VAL A 32 21.29 21.99 6.67
N LYS A 33 22.14 22.98 6.95
CA LYS A 33 22.90 23.07 8.20
C LYS A 33 21.92 22.95 9.37
N SER A 34 22.17 22.05 10.31
CA SER A 34 21.43 21.92 11.56
C SER A 34 21.16 23.30 12.18
N SER A 35 19.92 23.77 12.13
CA SER A 35 19.54 25.02 12.76
C SER A 35 18.71 24.69 13.99
N ASN A 36 19.08 25.25 15.16
CA ASN A 36 18.28 25.25 16.39
C ASN A 36 16.99 26.10 16.24
N GLU A 37 16.39 26.11 15.06
CA GLU A 37 15.21 26.90 14.71
C GLU A 37 13.98 26.12 15.12
N THR A 38 13.18 26.70 16.01
CA THR A 38 11.97 26.08 16.56
C THR A 38 10.75 26.96 16.36
N TYR A 39 9.59 26.31 16.18
CA TYR A 39 8.27 26.94 16.11
C TYR A 39 7.19 26.04 16.69
N ALA A 40 6.11 26.66 17.14
CA ALA A 40 4.89 25.95 17.50
C ALA A 40 3.89 25.97 16.34
N VAL A 41 3.07 24.92 16.23
CA VAL A 41 1.96 24.83 15.28
C VAL A 41 0.66 24.61 16.05
N ASN A 42 -0.36 25.37 15.70
CA ASN A 42 -1.70 25.27 16.28
C ASN A 42 -2.76 25.12 15.18
N TYR A 43 -3.48 24.00 15.19
CA TYR A 43 -4.59 23.73 14.29
C TYR A 43 -5.92 23.97 15.01
N ILE A 44 -6.75 24.81 14.42
CA ILE A 44 -8.15 25.01 14.81
C ILE A 44 -9.02 24.60 13.61
N VAL A 45 -9.74 23.50 13.77
CA VAL A 45 -10.70 23.00 12.80
C VAL A 45 -12.09 23.49 13.19
N LYS A 46 -12.82 24.14 12.29
CA LYS A 46 -14.18 24.65 12.54
C LYS A 46 -15.21 23.88 11.73
N ALA A 47 -16.17 23.30 12.44
CA ALA A 47 -17.30 22.57 11.86
C ALA A 47 -18.61 23.29 12.22
N ASN A 48 -18.96 24.32 11.44
CA ASN A 48 -20.07 25.22 11.76
C ASN A 48 -21.44 24.73 11.25
N SER A 49 -21.47 24.08 10.08
CA SER A 49 -22.73 23.68 9.44
C SER A 49 -22.53 22.50 8.52
N ALA A 50 -23.05 21.34 8.90
CA ALA A 50 -23.02 20.13 8.09
C ALA A 50 -23.67 20.31 6.71
N SER A 51 -24.68 21.19 6.59
CA SER A 51 -25.37 21.43 5.31
C SER A 51 -24.48 21.94 4.17
N THR A 52 -23.28 22.46 4.48
CA THR A 52 -22.32 22.88 3.45
C THR A 52 -21.32 21.78 3.10
N GLY A 53 -21.18 20.76 3.95
CA GLY A 53 -20.12 19.75 3.88
C GLY A 53 -18.70 20.32 3.99
N ILE A 54 -18.56 21.58 4.44
CA ILE A 54 -17.28 22.29 4.47
C ILE A 54 -16.77 22.43 5.91
N VAL A 55 -15.50 22.11 6.08
CA VAL A 55 -14.73 22.31 7.30
C VAL A 55 -13.68 23.38 7.04
N SER A 56 -13.59 24.39 7.91
CA SER A 56 -12.57 25.44 7.81
C SER A 56 -11.40 25.14 8.73
N VAL A 57 -10.18 25.17 8.21
CA VAL A 57 -8.95 24.94 8.98
C VAL A 57 -8.20 26.25 9.14
N THR A 58 -7.84 26.56 10.38
CA THR A 58 -6.89 27.62 10.72
C THR A 58 -5.63 26.98 11.28
N MET A 59 -4.50 27.18 10.61
CA MET A 59 -3.18 26.75 11.09
C MET A 59 -2.37 28.00 11.46
N GLU A 60 -2.01 28.12 12.73
CA GLU A 60 -1.11 29.15 13.21
C GLU A 60 0.30 28.58 13.38
N VAL A 61 1.28 29.24 12.77
CA VAL A 61 2.69 28.93 12.96
C VAL A 61 3.30 30.04 13.78
N ILE A 62 3.81 29.70 14.96
CA ILE A 62 4.34 30.65 15.94
C ILE A 62 5.86 30.46 16.02
N PRO A 63 6.66 31.34 15.40
CA PRO A 63 8.11 31.27 15.48
C PRO A 63 8.61 31.48 16.91
N GLU A 64 9.53 30.65 17.38
CA GLU A 64 10.19 30.84 18.68
C GLU A 64 11.68 31.18 18.51
N LYS A 65 12.38 30.42 17.66
CA LYS A 65 13.82 30.58 17.38
C LYS A 65 14.15 30.55 15.89
N ILE A 66 13.21 30.91 15.02
CA ILE A 66 13.42 30.94 13.57
C ILE A 66 14.26 32.17 13.17
N LYS A 67 15.13 32.06 12.17
CA LYS A 67 15.76 33.24 11.54
C LYS A 67 14.80 33.95 10.58
N ALA A 68 15.07 35.21 10.30
CA ALA A 68 14.36 35.88 9.21
C ALA A 68 14.65 35.16 7.88
N GLU A 69 13.65 35.09 7.00
CA GLU A 69 13.76 34.46 5.67
C GLU A 69 14.00 32.94 5.69
N THR A 70 13.71 32.24 6.80
CA THR A 70 13.62 30.77 6.80
C THR A 70 12.41 30.32 5.98
N GLU A 71 12.59 29.26 5.18
CA GLU A 71 11.51 28.62 4.42
C GLU A 71 10.85 27.54 5.28
N LEU A 72 9.52 27.55 5.33
CA LEU A 72 8.72 26.53 6.01
C LEU A 72 7.96 25.71 4.97
N PHE A 73 7.90 24.40 5.18
CA PHE A 73 7.31 23.44 4.25
C PHE A 73 6.23 22.62 4.95
N PHE A 74 5.05 22.62 4.38
CA PHE A 74 3.92 21.82 4.85
C PHE A 74 3.40 20.96 3.71
N GLN A 75 3.17 19.68 4.00
CA GLN A 75 2.44 18.78 3.11
C GLN A 75 1.03 19.34 2.93
N MET A 76 0.57 19.43 1.69
CA MET A 76 -0.80 19.82 1.39
C MET A 76 -1.78 18.73 1.84
N PRO A 77 -3.00 19.09 2.27
CA PRO A 77 -4.04 18.10 2.49
C PRO A 77 -4.33 17.31 1.21
N GLU A 78 -4.63 16.02 1.34
CA GLU A 78 -4.97 15.16 0.19
C GLU A 78 -6.29 15.57 -0.46
N ILE A 79 -7.24 16.09 0.32
CA ILE A 79 -8.46 16.67 -0.22
C ILE A 79 -8.15 18.06 -0.77
N ASN A 80 -8.57 18.32 -2.00
CA ASN A 80 -8.49 19.65 -2.62
C ASN A 80 -9.08 20.74 -1.72
N THR A 81 -8.29 21.76 -1.42
CA THR A 81 -8.68 22.87 -0.55
C THR A 81 -9.12 24.09 -1.35
N SER A 82 -9.76 25.05 -0.69
CA SER A 82 -9.78 26.43 -1.20
C SER A 82 -8.35 26.98 -1.33
N GLU A 83 -8.14 28.03 -2.13
CA GLU A 83 -6.86 28.74 -2.16
C GLU A 83 -6.49 29.22 -0.74
N PRO A 84 -5.35 28.77 -0.18
CA PRO A 84 -4.99 29.07 1.19
C PRO A 84 -4.63 30.56 1.33
N LYS A 85 -5.16 31.20 2.38
CA LYS A 85 -4.80 32.57 2.73
C LYS A 85 -3.83 32.56 3.89
N CYS A 86 -2.65 33.17 3.69
CA CYS A 86 -1.65 33.35 4.73
C CYS A 86 -1.47 34.83 5.06
N VAL A 87 -1.59 35.17 6.33
CA VAL A 87 -1.33 36.52 6.85
C VAL A 87 -0.37 36.47 8.04
N THR A 88 0.42 37.52 8.21
CA THR A 88 1.14 37.77 9.47
C THR A 88 0.19 38.20 10.59
N GLU A 89 0.64 38.16 11.84
CA GLU A 89 -0.07 38.76 12.98
C GLU A 89 -0.44 40.24 12.73
N SER A 90 0.40 40.97 11.98
CA SER A 90 0.13 42.36 11.56
C SER A 90 -0.89 42.51 10.43
N GLY A 91 -1.44 41.41 9.91
CA GLY A 91 -2.46 41.37 8.85
C GLY A 91 -1.89 41.55 7.44
N LYS A 92 -0.58 41.33 7.24
CA LYS A 92 0.05 41.45 5.93
C LYS A 92 0.03 40.09 5.22
N ASP A 93 -0.38 40.09 3.95
CA ASP A 93 -0.35 38.89 3.11
C ASP A 93 1.08 38.35 2.94
N VAL A 94 1.20 37.04 3.02
CA VAL A 94 2.44 36.29 2.77
C VAL A 94 2.19 35.35 1.59
N THR A 95 3.11 35.34 0.63
CA THR A 95 3.03 34.47 -0.53
C THR A 95 3.22 33.01 -0.11
N VAL A 96 2.30 32.16 -0.55
CA VAL A 96 2.39 30.71 -0.46
C VAL A 96 2.71 30.19 -1.85
N GLU A 97 3.81 29.46 -1.99
CA GLU A 97 4.19 28.80 -3.23
C GLU A 97 3.77 27.33 -3.16
N GLU A 98 3.09 26.85 -4.20
CA GLU A 98 2.71 25.44 -4.33
C GLU A 98 3.67 24.74 -5.29
N ALA A 99 4.26 23.64 -4.86
CA ALA A 99 5.07 22.79 -5.72
C ALA A 99 5.02 21.34 -5.23
N GLY A 100 4.56 20.41 -6.09
CA GLY A 100 4.63 18.97 -5.84
C GLY A 100 3.90 18.52 -4.58
N GLY A 101 2.71 19.06 -4.30
CA GLY A 101 1.94 18.70 -3.09
C GLY A 101 2.47 19.33 -1.80
N VAL A 102 3.36 20.31 -1.89
CA VAL A 102 3.92 21.05 -0.75
C VAL A 102 3.48 22.51 -0.82
N TRP A 103 3.09 23.07 0.32
CA TRP A 103 3.07 24.51 0.53
C TRP A 103 4.40 24.99 1.08
N LYS A 104 5.06 25.84 0.31
CA LYS A 104 6.27 26.55 0.70
C LYS A 104 5.92 27.97 1.13
N ILE A 105 6.40 28.34 2.32
CA ILE A 105 6.16 29.64 2.94
C ILE A 105 7.49 30.31 3.20
N ASN A 106 7.68 31.48 2.61
CA ASN A 106 8.84 32.31 2.88
C ASN A 106 8.56 33.13 4.14
N SER A 107 9.27 32.85 5.25
CA SER A 107 9.13 33.64 6.47
C SER A 107 9.41 35.12 6.18
N PRO A 108 8.54 36.04 6.63
CA PRO A 108 8.74 37.47 6.39
C PRO A 108 10.05 37.98 7.00
N LYS A 109 10.54 39.12 6.50
CA LYS A 109 11.77 39.79 6.99
C LYS A 109 11.77 40.09 8.50
N LYS A 110 10.59 40.10 9.12
CA LYS A 110 10.39 40.22 10.56
C LYS A 110 9.67 38.97 11.04
N ILE A 111 10.22 38.33 12.06
CA ILE A 111 9.66 37.13 12.68
C ILE A 111 8.34 37.52 13.36
N GLU A 112 7.22 37.07 12.80
CA GLU A 112 5.86 37.25 13.31
C GLU A 112 5.10 35.92 13.15
N PRO A 113 4.13 35.61 14.03
CA PRO A 113 3.22 34.51 13.80
C PRO A 113 2.54 34.59 12.44
N LEU A 114 2.34 33.44 11.81
CA LEU A 114 1.65 33.29 10.54
C LEU A 114 0.33 32.57 10.78
N THR A 115 -0.74 33.02 10.14
CA THR A 115 -2.06 32.39 10.17
C THR A 115 -2.45 31.98 8.77
N PHE A 116 -2.60 30.68 8.59
CA PHE A 116 -3.06 30.02 7.37
C PHE A 116 -4.52 29.64 7.54
N THR A 117 -5.34 29.97 6.55
CA THR A 117 -6.75 29.60 6.52
C THR A 117 -7.11 29.00 5.18
N TYR A 118 -7.81 27.87 5.21
CA TYR A 118 -8.33 27.19 4.03
C TYR A 118 -9.57 26.38 4.40
N ASP A 119 -10.41 26.14 3.41
CA ASP A 119 -11.63 25.34 3.52
C ASP A 119 -11.44 24.01 2.80
N VAL A 120 -12.01 22.95 3.37
CA VAL A 120 -11.99 21.58 2.84
C VAL A 120 -13.42 21.08 2.74
N ARG A 121 -13.78 20.52 1.57
CA ARG A 121 -15.07 19.86 1.39
C ARG A 121 -14.92 18.37 1.71
N MET A 122 -15.68 17.89 2.68
CA MET A 122 -15.70 16.48 3.09
C MET A 122 -16.58 15.65 2.14
N GLY A 123 -16.35 14.33 2.10
CA GLY A 123 -17.15 13.41 1.29
C GLY A 123 -16.88 13.54 -0.21
N VAL A 124 -15.66 13.90 -0.60
CA VAL A 124 -15.24 13.91 -2.01
C VAL A 124 -14.76 12.52 -2.41
N ASP A 125 -14.96 12.17 -3.67
CA ASP A 125 -14.48 10.90 -4.25
C ASP A 125 -12.99 10.72 -3.99
N ALA A 126 -12.61 9.53 -3.54
CA ALA A 126 -11.23 9.13 -3.40
C ALA A 126 -10.64 8.83 -4.79
N ASP A 127 -9.47 9.40 -5.09
CA ASP A 127 -8.81 9.22 -6.38
C ASP A 127 -8.45 7.76 -6.68
N THR A 128 -8.35 6.93 -5.64
CA THR A 128 -7.80 5.58 -5.71
C THR A 128 -8.84 4.49 -5.92
N ASN A 129 -10.12 4.73 -5.59
CA ASN A 129 -11.16 3.70 -5.62
C ASN A 129 -12.54 4.29 -5.94
N VAL A 130 -13.17 3.76 -6.98
CA VAL A 130 -14.57 4.08 -7.32
C VAL A 130 -15.47 3.62 -6.16
N GLY A 131 -16.49 4.42 -5.82
CA GLY A 131 -17.42 4.09 -4.73
C GLY A 131 -16.85 4.38 -3.33
N THR A 132 -15.77 5.15 -3.22
CA THR A 132 -15.12 5.49 -1.96
C THR A 132 -14.95 7.01 -1.83
N VAL A 133 -15.15 7.56 -0.63
CA VAL A 133 -15.03 8.99 -0.33
C VAL A 133 -14.07 9.27 0.83
N TYR A 134 -13.41 10.43 0.79
CA TYR A 134 -12.54 10.91 1.87
C TYR A 134 -13.33 11.66 2.95
N GLY A 135 -13.45 11.02 4.12
CA GLY A 135 -14.16 11.56 5.27
C GLY A 135 -15.63 11.88 5.01
N ALA A 136 -16.32 12.44 6.01
CA ALA A 136 -17.70 12.88 5.89
C ALA A 136 -18.04 13.95 6.93
N PHE A 137 -19.05 14.78 6.64
CA PHE A 137 -19.57 15.79 7.57
C PHE A 137 -21.10 15.90 7.48
N TYR A 138 -21.76 15.35 8.51
CA TYR A 138 -23.20 15.37 8.78
C TYR A 138 -23.48 16.05 10.12
N GLU A 139 -24.76 16.26 10.46
CA GLU A 139 -25.13 16.88 11.75
C GLU A 139 -24.74 16.03 12.97
N ASP A 140 -24.61 14.72 12.78
CA ASP A 140 -24.33 13.72 13.81
C ASP A 140 -22.96 13.05 13.67
N LEU A 141 -22.19 13.39 12.62
CA LEU A 141 -20.88 12.81 12.34
C LEU A 141 -19.96 13.80 11.62
N LEU A 142 -18.73 13.94 12.10
CA LEU A 142 -17.59 14.45 11.34
C LEU A 142 -16.47 13.43 11.45
N VAL A 143 -15.98 12.96 10.30
CA VAL A 143 -14.87 12.02 10.25
C VAL A 143 -13.89 12.40 9.16
N PHE A 144 -12.59 12.32 9.46
CA PHE A 144 -11.51 12.55 8.51
C PHE A 144 -10.21 11.90 8.99
N GLN A 145 -9.32 11.61 8.04
CA GLN A 145 -7.93 11.25 8.32
C GLN A 145 -7.09 12.52 8.45
N GLY A 146 -6.08 12.55 9.32
CA GLY A 146 -5.27 13.75 9.52
C GLY A 146 -4.67 14.33 8.23
N ARG A 147 -4.06 13.51 7.37
CA ARG A 147 -3.51 13.93 6.07
C ARG A 147 -4.54 14.45 5.06
N GLN A 148 -5.81 14.07 5.19
CA GLN A 148 -6.88 14.53 4.30
C GLN A 148 -7.26 15.99 4.60
N LEU A 149 -7.12 16.43 5.84
CA LEU A 149 -7.60 17.74 6.30
C LEU A 149 -6.47 18.69 6.72
N LEU A 150 -5.42 18.19 7.38
CA LEU A 150 -4.40 19.00 8.03
C LEU A 150 -3.17 19.13 7.14
N ALA A 151 -2.76 20.37 6.88
CA ALA A 151 -1.46 20.67 6.30
C ALA A 151 -0.34 20.46 7.32
N LEU A 152 0.21 19.25 7.39
CA LEU A 152 1.21 18.84 8.38
C LEU A 152 2.62 19.28 7.95
N PRO A 153 3.55 19.54 8.89
CA PRO A 153 4.95 19.79 8.54
C PRO A 153 5.48 18.68 7.61
N TRP A 154 6.12 19.04 6.50
CA TRP A 154 6.55 18.06 5.49
C TRP A 154 7.64 17.14 6.03
N VAL A 155 7.38 15.84 6.15
CA VAL A 155 8.31 14.80 6.66
C VAL A 155 8.79 13.89 5.51
N GLY A 156 9.87 14.26 4.83
CA GLY A 156 10.57 13.33 3.92
C GLY A 156 11.52 12.39 4.67
N GLN A 157 11.91 11.26 4.06
CA GLN A 157 12.79 10.26 4.67
C GLN A 157 14.15 10.84 5.13
N GLU A 158 14.74 11.78 4.37
CA GLU A 158 15.98 12.47 4.75
C GLU A 158 15.76 13.67 5.71
N GLU A 159 14.52 14.12 5.90
CA GLU A 159 14.13 15.25 6.75
C GLU A 159 13.41 14.86 8.05
N ALA A 160 12.98 13.61 8.20
CA ALA A 160 12.24 13.12 9.37
C ALA A 160 12.96 13.46 10.69
N SER A 161 14.26 13.16 10.76
CA SER A 161 15.12 13.48 11.90
C SER A 161 15.35 14.98 12.14
N LYS A 162 15.03 15.86 11.18
CA LYS A 162 15.20 17.32 11.27
C LYS A 162 13.93 18.03 11.76
N ILE A 163 12.75 17.48 11.53
CA ILE A 163 11.45 18.09 11.93
C ILE A 163 11.16 17.89 13.41
N GLU A 164 11.55 16.74 13.97
CA GLU A 164 11.55 16.49 15.42
C GLU A 164 12.31 17.60 16.18
N GLN A 165 13.26 18.25 15.52
CA GLN A 165 14.10 19.30 16.09
C GLN A 165 13.52 20.71 15.91
N SER A 166 12.48 20.88 15.08
CA SER A 166 11.96 22.17 14.67
C SER A 166 10.55 22.50 15.18
N VAL A 167 9.71 21.50 15.48
CA VAL A 167 8.40 21.77 16.09
C VAL A 167 8.49 21.65 17.61
N SER A 168 8.42 22.77 18.33
CA SER A 168 8.47 22.80 19.80
C SER A 168 7.17 22.38 20.45
N LYS A 169 6.04 22.61 19.76
CA LYS A 169 4.70 22.37 20.28
C LYS A 169 3.70 22.20 19.14
N LEU A 170 2.82 21.23 19.29
CA LEU A 170 1.72 20.95 18.39
C LEU A 170 0.40 20.95 19.16
N THR A 171 -0.55 21.74 18.69
CA THR A 171 -1.90 21.82 19.27
C THR A 171 -2.94 21.54 18.20
N PHE A 172 -3.98 20.81 18.58
CA PHE A 172 -5.18 20.61 17.76
C PHE A 172 -6.41 20.95 18.59
N LYS A 173 -7.38 21.62 17.98
CA LYS A 173 -8.71 21.86 18.54
C LYS A 173 -9.78 21.74 17.43
N LEU A 174 -10.84 21.00 17.69
CA LEU A 174 -12.10 21.13 16.97
C LEU A 174 -12.99 22.18 17.67
N ASP A 175 -13.50 23.12 16.90
CA ASP A 175 -14.48 24.14 17.28
C ASP A 175 -15.80 23.81 16.57
N THR A 176 -16.79 23.44 17.37
CA THR A 176 -18.07 22.92 16.87
C THR A 176 -19.18 23.34 17.82
N GLU A 177 -20.38 23.59 17.27
CA GLU A 177 -21.59 23.83 18.06
C GLU A 177 -22.34 22.51 18.39
N TYR A 178 -21.92 21.40 17.78
CA TYR A 178 -22.54 20.10 17.95
C TYR A 178 -22.11 19.40 19.24
N GLU A 179 -23.04 18.73 19.93
CA GLU A 179 -22.81 18.02 21.19
C GLU A 179 -22.27 16.59 21.01
N TRP A 180 -21.20 16.42 20.23
CA TRP A 180 -20.63 15.11 19.90
C TRP A 180 -19.77 14.51 21.02
N ASN A 181 -19.37 13.26 20.83
CA ASN A 181 -18.18 12.68 21.45
C ASN A 181 -17.01 12.69 20.45
N SER A 182 -15.79 12.55 20.95
CA SER A 182 -14.57 12.48 20.15
C SER A 182 -13.86 11.14 20.34
N ILE A 183 -13.46 10.55 19.22
CA ILE A 183 -12.48 9.47 19.14
C ILE A 183 -11.36 9.98 18.23
N MET A 184 -10.26 10.43 18.83
CA MET A 184 -9.13 11.01 18.10
C MET A 184 -7.80 10.76 18.85
N PRO A 185 -6.65 10.89 18.17
CA PRO A 185 -5.33 10.70 18.77
C PRO A 185 -5.14 11.46 20.09
N PHE A 186 -4.41 10.84 21.01
CA PHE A 186 -3.98 11.45 22.29
C PHE A 186 -5.09 11.90 23.25
N THR A 187 -6.32 11.43 23.06
CA THR A 187 -7.44 11.71 23.96
C THR A 187 -8.05 10.42 24.51
N GLU A 188 -8.78 10.55 25.62
CA GLU A 188 -9.60 9.44 26.08
C GLU A 188 -10.66 9.12 25.02
N VAL A 189 -10.81 7.83 24.71
CA VAL A 189 -11.70 7.34 23.67
C VAL A 189 -13.15 7.67 24.02
N ASN A 190 -13.91 8.13 23.03
CA ASN A 190 -15.33 8.48 23.13
C ASN A 190 -15.61 9.52 24.23
N SER A 191 -14.73 10.52 24.36
CA SER A 191 -14.81 11.57 25.39
C SER A 191 -15.44 12.86 24.87
N LYS A 192 -15.69 13.83 25.75
CA LYS A 192 -16.12 15.21 25.38
C LYS A 192 -14.95 16.15 25.10
N LYS A 193 -13.75 15.62 24.85
CA LYS A 193 -12.51 16.42 24.72
C LYS A 193 -12.08 16.56 23.26
N PHE A 194 -12.30 17.74 22.72
CA PHE A 194 -12.05 18.08 21.31
C PHE A 194 -10.67 18.69 21.04
N SER A 195 -9.68 18.46 21.92
CA SER A 195 -8.35 19.04 21.78
C SER A 195 -7.24 18.21 22.40
N PHE A 196 -6.03 18.38 21.86
CA PHE A 196 -4.80 17.89 22.47
C PHE A 196 -3.67 18.90 22.33
N ILE A 197 -2.66 18.76 23.18
CA ILE A 197 -1.41 19.49 23.13
C ILE A 197 -0.27 18.49 23.27
N LYS A 198 0.73 18.59 22.39
CA LYS A 198 1.97 17.82 22.43
C LYS A 198 3.15 18.78 22.45
N GLU A 199 3.98 18.65 23.48
CA GLU A 199 5.23 19.39 23.59
C GLU A 199 6.35 18.55 22.99
N ASN A 200 7.20 19.17 22.18
CA ASN A 200 8.30 18.54 21.42
C ASN A 200 7.84 17.25 20.69
N PRO A 201 6.85 17.34 19.80
CA PRO A 201 6.40 16.18 19.02
C PRO A 201 7.57 15.56 18.23
N ASP A 202 7.71 14.25 18.35
CA ASP A 202 8.63 13.45 17.54
C ASP A 202 7.94 12.94 16.26
N TRP A 203 8.66 12.17 15.46
CA TRP A 203 8.10 11.60 14.23
C TRP A 203 6.86 10.75 14.50
N ASN A 204 6.86 9.98 15.60
CA ASN A 204 5.73 9.13 15.98
C ASN A 204 4.45 9.94 16.23
N VAL A 205 4.56 11.11 16.87
CA VAL A 205 3.40 12.00 17.07
C VAL A 205 2.84 12.48 15.73
N PHE A 206 3.70 12.88 14.78
CA PHE A 206 3.25 13.31 13.46
C PHE A 206 2.65 12.16 12.66
N ASN A 207 3.29 10.98 12.67
CA ASN A 207 2.83 9.78 12.00
C ASN A 207 1.46 9.33 12.53
N GLU A 208 1.27 9.36 13.86
CA GLU A 208 -0.01 9.06 14.49
C GLU A 208 -1.10 10.03 14.02
N ILE A 209 -0.83 11.34 13.94
CA ILE A 209 -1.80 12.30 13.42
C ILE A 209 -2.05 12.09 11.93
N TYR A 210 -1.00 11.87 11.14
CA TYR A 210 -1.06 11.78 9.69
C TYR A 210 -2.02 10.68 9.22
N TYR A 211 -1.87 9.48 9.80
CA TYR A 211 -2.59 8.30 9.34
C TYR A 211 -3.88 8.01 10.11
N SER A 212 -4.01 8.43 11.37
CA SER A 212 -5.15 8.04 12.21
C SER A 212 -6.44 8.78 11.86
N ALA A 213 -7.54 8.16 12.26
CA ALA A 213 -8.86 8.73 12.17
C ALA A 213 -9.14 9.78 13.26
N PHE A 214 -9.80 10.86 12.86
CA PHE A 214 -10.43 11.84 13.74
C PHE A 214 -11.94 11.71 13.58
N CYS A 215 -12.60 11.10 14.56
CA CYS A 215 -14.03 10.85 14.54
C CYS A 215 -14.74 11.67 15.61
N PHE A 216 -15.76 12.41 15.22
CA PHE A 216 -16.60 13.19 16.11
C PHE A 216 -18.06 12.87 15.80
N GLY A 217 -18.81 12.38 16.78
CA GLY A 217 -20.19 11.98 16.55
C GLY A 217 -20.78 11.27 17.74
N ASN A 218 -21.86 10.54 17.50
CA ASN A 218 -22.46 9.65 18.48
C ASN A 218 -22.05 8.20 18.17
N PHE A 219 -21.33 7.58 19.09
CA PHE A 219 -20.80 6.22 18.92
C PHE A 219 -21.26 5.32 20.05
N GLU A 220 -21.75 4.14 19.70
CA GLU A 220 -22.08 3.07 20.64
C GLU A 220 -20.93 2.08 20.73
N GLN A 221 -20.74 1.52 21.93
CA GLN A 221 -19.80 0.41 22.10
C GLN A 221 -20.44 -0.89 21.62
N LEU A 222 -19.74 -1.59 20.74
CA LEU A 222 -20.10 -2.91 20.25
C LEU A 222 -19.07 -3.92 20.77
N PRO A 223 -19.39 -4.72 21.79
CA PRO A 223 -18.49 -5.76 22.29
C PRO A 223 -18.15 -6.78 21.20
N ILE A 224 -16.86 -7.11 21.11
CA ILE A 224 -16.35 -8.11 20.16
C ILE A 224 -16.55 -9.52 20.72
N ASP A 225 -16.30 -9.68 22.03
CA ASP A 225 -16.45 -10.94 22.75
C ASP A 225 -17.45 -10.83 23.91
N GLU A 226 -17.92 -11.99 24.40
CA GLU A 226 -18.82 -12.09 25.55
C GLU A 226 -18.19 -11.55 26.86
N GLN A 227 -16.85 -11.47 26.92
CA GLN A 227 -16.11 -10.98 28.08
C GLN A 227 -16.04 -9.44 28.10
N GLN A 228 -16.47 -8.77 27.02
CA GLN A 228 -16.43 -7.33 26.79
C GLN A 228 -15.04 -6.72 27.03
N LYS A 229 -13.97 -7.48 26.73
CA LYS A 229 -12.61 -6.98 26.89
C LYS A 229 -12.20 -6.04 25.77
N ASP A 230 -12.63 -6.38 24.56
CA ASP A 230 -12.38 -5.62 23.34
C ASP A 230 -13.73 -5.13 22.78
N VAL A 231 -13.73 -3.88 22.29
CA VAL A 231 -14.94 -3.23 21.76
C VAL A 231 -14.62 -2.51 20.45
N PHE A 232 -15.55 -2.61 19.51
CA PHE A 232 -15.66 -1.65 18.42
C PHE A 232 -16.49 -0.45 18.87
N TYR A 233 -16.33 0.66 18.17
CA TYR A 233 -17.26 1.79 18.24
C TYR A 233 -18.05 1.82 16.96
N ILE A 234 -19.37 1.73 17.03
CA ILE A 234 -20.24 1.81 15.85
C ILE A 234 -20.92 3.16 15.81
N ASP A 235 -21.02 3.73 14.62
CA ASP A 235 -21.83 4.91 14.37
C ASP A 235 -23.30 4.63 14.74
N GLN A 236 -23.86 5.46 15.61
CA GLN A 236 -25.24 5.34 16.09
C GLN A 236 -26.27 5.24 14.95
N ALA A 237 -26.01 5.88 13.80
CA ALA A 237 -26.96 5.87 12.69
C ALA A 237 -27.17 4.49 12.06
N ILE A 238 -26.23 3.56 12.25
CA ILE A 238 -26.32 2.19 11.73
C ILE A 238 -26.34 1.13 12.82
N SER A 239 -26.34 1.50 14.11
CA SER A 239 -26.19 0.50 15.17
C SER A 239 -27.33 -0.53 15.22
N ASP A 240 -28.54 -0.12 14.83
CA ASP A 240 -29.73 -0.99 14.75
C ASP A 240 -29.95 -1.63 13.35
N THR A 241 -29.20 -1.20 12.33
CA THR A 241 -29.40 -1.61 10.92
C THR A 241 -28.18 -2.24 10.27
N ALA A 242 -27.06 -2.31 10.98
CA ALA A 242 -25.82 -2.89 10.49
C ALA A 242 -26.03 -4.33 10.01
N ASP A 243 -25.45 -4.65 8.86
CA ASP A 243 -25.52 -5.98 8.29
C ASP A 243 -24.84 -7.00 9.22
N ILE A 244 -25.54 -8.07 9.54
CA ILE A 244 -25.09 -9.10 10.48
C ILE A 244 -23.91 -9.88 9.89
N ASN A 245 -23.94 -10.19 8.60
CA ASN A 245 -22.84 -10.88 7.93
C ASN A 245 -21.58 -10.00 7.94
N ALA A 246 -21.73 -8.70 7.69
CA ALA A 246 -20.62 -7.76 7.74
C ALA A 246 -20.01 -7.67 9.15
N LEU A 247 -20.85 -7.58 10.18
CA LEU A 247 -20.42 -7.61 11.57
C LEU A 247 -19.70 -8.91 11.95
N ASP A 248 -20.24 -10.05 11.53
CA ASP A 248 -19.65 -11.35 11.82
C ASP A 248 -18.28 -11.51 11.12
N ALA A 249 -18.17 -11.06 9.87
CA ALA A 249 -16.90 -11.05 9.13
C ALA A 249 -15.84 -10.16 9.82
N VAL A 250 -16.19 -8.93 10.21
CA VAL A 250 -15.27 -8.03 10.94
C VAL A 250 -14.76 -8.64 12.25
N LYS A 251 -15.64 -9.31 13.00
CA LYS A 251 -15.25 -10.01 14.24
C LYS A 251 -14.31 -11.19 13.95
N LEU A 252 -14.55 -11.96 12.89
CA LEU A 252 -13.69 -13.06 12.48
C LEU A 252 -12.30 -12.56 12.07
N PHE A 253 -12.22 -11.48 11.30
CA PHE A 253 -10.95 -10.84 10.96
C PHE A 253 -10.23 -10.31 12.20
N TYR A 254 -10.94 -9.68 13.13
CA TYR A 254 -10.35 -9.19 14.38
C TYR A 254 -9.74 -10.33 15.21
N GLU A 255 -10.46 -11.45 15.36
CA GLU A 255 -9.94 -12.62 16.08
C GLU A 255 -8.76 -13.27 15.35
N TYR A 256 -8.78 -13.29 14.01
CA TYR A 256 -7.61 -13.71 13.22
C TYR A 256 -6.39 -12.86 13.56
N TYR A 257 -6.50 -11.52 13.52
CA TYR A 257 -5.38 -10.63 13.84
C TYR A 257 -4.97 -10.71 15.32
N LYS A 258 -5.91 -10.85 16.24
CA LYS A 258 -5.58 -11.08 17.66
C LYS A 258 -4.72 -12.33 17.83
N ASN A 259 -5.00 -13.40 17.11
CA ASN A 259 -4.15 -14.60 17.12
C ASN A 259 -2.79 -14.35 16.46
N LEU A 260 -2.76 -13.72 15.28
CA LEU A 260 -1.53 -13.38 14.56
C LEU A 260 -0.57 -12.51 15.41
N PHE A 261 -1.12 -11.56 16.17
CA PHE A 261 -0.36 -10.65 17.03
C PHE A 261 -0.17 -11.20 18.47
N ASN A 262 -0.13 -12.54 18.62
CA ASN A 262 0.15 -13.23 19.89
C ASN A 262 -0.79 -12.86 21.04
N GLY A 263 -2.08 -12.67 20.74
CA GLY A 263 -3.12 -12.29 21.69
C GLY A 263 -3.10 -10.82 22.11
N LYS A 264 -2.18 -10.01 21.57
CA LYS A 264 -2.19 -8.55 21.77
C LYS A 264 -3.36 -7.95 20.98
N THR A 265 -3.92 -6.87 21.51
CA THR A 265 -5.02 -6.12 20.88
C THR A 265 -4.53 -4.73 20.48
N PRO A 266 -5.17 -4.08 19.50
CA PRO A 266 -4.80 -2.73 19.10
C PRO A 266 -4.92 -1.79 20.30
N LYS A 267 -3.93 -0.91 20.47
CA LYS A 267 -3.99 0.14 21.51
C LYS A 267 -4.95 1.26 21.13
N ALA A 268 -5.32 1.34 19.86
CA ALA A 268 -6.18 2.34 19.28
C ALA A 268 -7.61 1.81 19.03
N PRO A 269 -8.64 2.67 19.13
CA PRO A 269 -10.01 2.27 18.84
C PRO A 269 -10.24 2.04 17.34
N VAL A 270 -11.12 1.09 17.03
CA VAL A 270 -11.63 0.83 15.69
C VAL A 270 -13.10 1.28 15.64
N ILE A 271 -13.42 2.14 14.67
CA ILE A 271 -14.72 2.74 14.46
C ILE A 271 -15.36 2.19 13.17
N LEU A 272 -16.58 1.70 13.28
CA LEU A 272 -17.41 1.19 12.19
C LEU A 272 -18.41 2.27 11.77
N LEU A 273 -18.26 2.78 10.55
CA LEU A 273 -19.04 3.91 10.03
C LEU A 273 -20.20 3.44 9.16
N ARG A 274 -21.16 4.34 8.95
CA ARG A 274 -22.20 4.24 7.90
C ARG A 274 -21.62 4.39 6.48
N THR A 275 -22.42 4.09 5.46
CA THR A 275 -22.19 4.56 4.08
C THR A 275 -22.54 6.04 3.93
N ASP A 276 -22.01 6.69 2.91
CA ASP A 276 -22.45 8.05 2.55
C ASP A 276 -23.88 8.05 1.97
N GLU A 277 -24.40 9.22 1.65
CA GLU A 277 -25.74 9.40 1.08
C GLU A 277 -25.94 8.83 -0.34
N ASN A 278 -24.88 8.39 -1.00
CA ASN A 278 -24.89 7.69 -2.30
C ASN A 278 -24.43 6.24 -2.18
N ASP A 279 -24.44 5.66 -0.98
CA ASP A 279 -23.98 4.30 -0.67
C ASP A 279 -22.47 4.08 -0.90
N ASN A 280 -21.65 5.14 -0.88
CA ASN A 280 -20.20 5.04 -0.95
C ASN A 280 -19.56 4.71 0.41
N ILE A 281 -18.39 4.11 0.36
CA ILE A 281 -17.54 3.81 1.51
C ILE A 281 -16.83 5.07 2.00
N ILE A 282 -16.98 5.41 3.28
CA ILE A 282 -16.31 6.51 3.94
C ILE A 282 -14.96 6.04 4.52
N LEU A 283 -13.87 6.63 4.04
CA LEU A 283 -12.53 6.43 4.60
C LEU A 283 -12.25 7.46 5.69
N GLY A 284 -12.28 7.01 6.96
CA GLY A 284 -11.96 7.88 8.09
C GLY A 284 -10.50 7.91 8.50
N GLY A 285 -9.68 6.95 8.04
CA GLY A 285 -8.26 6.85 8.36
C GLY A 285 -7.93 5.56 9.12
N THR A 286 -6.66 5.18 9.16
CA THR A 286 -6.19 3.97 9.84
C THR A 286 -4.75 4.20 10.28
N GLY A 287 -4.51 4.16 11.59
CA GLY A 287 -3.18 4.41 12.15
C GLY A 287 -3.12 4.21 13.66
N ALA A 288 -1.97 4.54 14.25
CA ALA A 288 -1.64 4.25 15.64
C ALA A 288 -2.55 4.90 16.70
N GLY A 289 -3.34 5.91 16.34
CA GLY A 289 -4.22 6.69 17.21
C GLY A 289 -5.70 6.46 16.97
N GLY A 290 -6.08 5.68 15.94
CA GLY A 290 -7.46 5.32 15.66
C GLY A 290 -7.68 4.92 14.20
N SER A 291 -8.64 4.03 13.98
CA SER A 291 -9.02 3.56 12.65
C SER A 291 -10.52 3.67 12.46
N ALA A 292 -10.97 4.17 11.31
CA ALA A 292 -12.37 4.33 11.00
C ALA A 292 -12.66 4.01 9.52
N LEU A 293 -13.59 3.11 9.29
CA LEU A 293 -14.02 2.67 7.96
C LEU A 293 -15.51 2.31 7.98
N THR A 294 -16.20 2.51 6.86
CA THR A 294 -17.56 2.03 6.68
C THR A 294 -17.68 0.51 6.87
N LEU A 295 -18.72 0.10 7.59
CA LEU A 295 -19.12 -1.28 7.75
C LEU A 295 -20.12 -1.65 6.64
N GLU A 296 -19.59 -1.85 5.43
CA GLU A 296 -20.33 -2.38 4.28
C GLU A 296 -19.38 -3.29 3.51
N MET A 297 -19.84 -4.49 3.15
CA MET A 297 -19.06 -5.46 2.38
C MET A 297 -20.00 -6.16 1.40
N GLU A 298 -19.79 -5.93 0.11
CA GLU A 298 -20.59 -6.57 -0.94
C GLU A 298 -19.74 -7.58 -1.73
N GLU A 299 -18.45 -7.31 -1.88
CA GLU A 299 -17.52 -8.11 -2.68
C GLU A 299 -16.18 -8.35 -1.98
N ALA A 300 -15.36 -9.22 -2.59
CA ALA A 300 -14.06 -9.63 -2.05
C ALA A 300 -13.14 -8.44 -1.75
N ILE A 301 -13.16 -7.39 -2.58
CA ILE A 301 -12.32 -6.20 -2.39
C ILE A 301 -12.72 -5.39 -1.14
N ASP A 302 -14.00 -5.42 -0.75
CA ASP A 302 -14.45 -4.75 0.48
C ASP A 302 -13.98 -5.52 1.72
N CYS A 303 -14.04 -6.85 1.65
CA CYS A 303 -13.48 -7.73 2.69
C CYS A 303 -11.98 -7.50 2.86
N GLU A 304 -11.23 -7.43 1.75
CA GLU A 304 -9.80 -7.14 1.76
C GLU A 304 -9.50 -5.76 2.36
N ARG A 305 -10.26 -4.74 1.97
CA ARG A 305 -10.10 -3.37 2.51
C ARG A 305 -10.34 -3.34 4.02
N MET A 306 -11.42 -3.96 4.48
CA MET A 306 -11.74 -4.06 5.90
C MET A 306 -10.67 -4.82 6.67
N SER A 307 -10.22 -5.97 6.15
CA SER A 307 -9.19 -6.77 6.78
C SER A 307 -7.85 -6.03 6.86
N ARG A 308 -7.42 -5.39 5.77
CA ARG A 308 -6.24 -4.52 5.75
C ARG A 308 -6.33 -3.37 6.77
N THR A 309 -7.50 -2.73 6.90
CA THR A 309 -7.71 -1.70 7.94
C THR A 309 -7.52 -2.28 9.34
N LEU A 310 -8.02 -3.48 9.60
CA LEU A 310 -7.79 -4.16 10.89
C LEU A 310 -6.30 -4.51 11.08
N TYR A 311 -5.62 -5.04 10.07
CA TYR A 311 -4.17 -5.30 10.14
C TYR A 311 -3.41 -4.05 10.61
N HIS A 312 -3.62 -2.90 9.95
CA HIS A 312 -2.93 -1.66 10.32
C HIS A 312 -3.38 -1.11 11.68
N SER A 313 -4.63 -1.36 12.10
CA SER A 313 -5.08 -1.00 13.45
C SER A 313 -4.25 -1.73 14.52
N PHE A 314 -3.93 -3.01 14.30
CA PHE A 314 -3.04 -3.78 15.16
C PHE A 314 -1.59 -3.33 14.98
N PHE A 315 -1.05 -3.42 13.77
CA PHE A 315 0.36 -3.21 13.47
C PHE A 315 0.83 -1.82 13.90
N ASP A 316 0.11 -0.77 13.48
CA ASP A 316 0.55 0.61 13.67
C ASP A 316 0.44 1.05 15.13
N SER A 317 -0.50 0.47 15.89
CA SER A 317 -0.63 0.76 17.32
C SER A 317 0.36 -0.02 18.19
N LEU A 318 0.96 -1.09 17.65
CA LEU A 318 1.91 -1.96 18.34
C LEU A 318 3.36 -1.79 17.88
N ASN A 319 3.61 -1.19 16.72
CA ASN A 319 4.94 -0.97 16.15
C ASN A 319 5.15 0.50 15.74
N ARG A 320 6.22 1.10 16.24
CA ARG A 320 6.60 2.51 16.06
C ARG A 320 7.92 2.69 15.29
N GLN A 321 8.41 1.64 14.65
CA GLN A 321 9.70 1.67 13.97
C GLN A 321 9.58 2.52 12.69
N GLU A 322 10.29 3.64 12.66
CA GLU A 322 10.11 4.69 11.63
C GLU A 322 10.55 4.20 10.24
N ASN A 323 11.67 3.49 10.20
CA ASN A 323 12.29 3.02 8.98
C ASN A 323 11.51 1.92 8.24
N LEU A 324 10.46 1.34 8.83
CA LEU A 324 9.53 0.43 8.14
C LEU A 324 8.61 1.15 7.14
N ARG A 325 8.34 2.44 7.38
CA ARG A 325 7.44 3.26 6.53
C ARG A 325 8.10 3.82 5.27
N TYR A 326 9.35 3.44 5.01
CA TYR A 326 10.13 3.97 3.90
C TYR A 326 10.91 2.86 3.20
N ALA A 327 11.15 3.04 1.91
CA ALA A 327 12.06 2.18 1.16
C ALA A 327 13.45 2.18 1.82
N PRO A 328 14.16 1.04 1.90
CA PRO A 328 13.88 -0.24 1.24
C PRO A 328 13.09 -1.25 2.09
N ASN A 329 12.31 -0.81 3.10
CA ASN A 329 11.59 -1.70 4.00
C ASN A 329 10.08 -1.74 3.77
N LEU A 330 9.56 -1.13 2.71
CA LEU A 330 8.11 -1.11 2.45
C LEU A 330 7.58 -2.51 2.15
N TRP A 331 8.39 -3.41 1.60
CA TRP A 331 8.00 -4.81 1.43
C TRP A 331 7.66 -5.50 2.76
N LEU A 332 8.28 -5.10 3.89
CA LEU A 332 7.87 -5.58 5.21
C LEU A 332 6.56 -4.91 5.64
N TYR A 333 6.44 -3.59 5.46
CA TYR A 333 5.25 -2.88 5.93
C TYR A 333 4.00 -3.18 5.09
N ASN A 334 4.05 -2.91 3.79
CA ASN A 334 2.96 -3.14 2.86
C ASN A 334 2.81 -4.63 2.54
N GLY A 335 3.91 -5.34 2.29
CA GLY A 335 3.85 -6.75 1.88
C GLY A 335 3.29 -7.67 2.97
N LEU A 336 3.61 -7.44 4.24
CA LEU A 336 2.96 -8.19 5.33
C LEU A 336 1.48 -7.83 5.44
N ALA A 337 1.11 -6.56 5.23
CA ALA A 337 -0.28 -6.14 5.24
C ALA A 337 -1.09 -6.80 4.11
N ASP A 338 -0.54 -6.87 2.90
CA ASP A 338 -1.16 -7.52 1.74
C ASP A 338 -1.29 -9.03 2.00
N PHE A 339 -0.18 -9.68 2.38
CA PHE A 339 -0.13 -11.12 2.64
C PHE A 339 -1.14 -11.56 3.70
N TYR A 340 -1.16 -10.89 4.86
CA TYR A 340 -2.06 -11.27 5.95
C TYR A 340 -3.49 -10.78 5.76
N SER A 341 -3.74 -9.75 4.94
CA SER A 341 -5.10 -9.39 4.51
C SER A 341 -5.72 -10.53 3.71
N GLU A 342 -4.98 -11.09 2.76
CA GLU A 342 -5.46 -12.21 1.96
C GLU A 342 -5.59 -13.51 2.76
N ASP A 343 -4.60 -13.83 3.60
CA ASP A 343 -4.66 -15.03 4.44
C ASP A 343 -5.85 -14.99 5.42
N SER A 344 -6.20 -13.81 5.92
CA SER A 344 -7.34 -13.64 6.83
C SER A 344 -8.69 -14.05 6.20
N ALA A 345 -8.81 -14.11 4.86
CA ALA A 345 -10.02 -14.60 4.19
C ALA A 345 -10.32 -16.07 4.53
N LEU A 346 -9.32 -16.84 4.98
CA LEU A 346 -9.50 -18.19 5.51
C LEU A 346 -10.28 -18.21 6.84
N ALA A 347 -10.28 -17.11 7.60
CA ALA A 347 -11.02 -17.00 8.86
C ALA A 347 -12.53 -16.86 8.65
N LEU A 348 -12.96 -16.42 7.46
CA LEU A 348 -14.38 -16.36 7.10
C LEU A 348 -14.99 -17.76 6.99
N SER A 349 -16.29 -17.88 7.23
CA SER A 349 -17.01 -19.13 6.97
C SER A 349 -17.17 -19.39 5.48
N ASP A 350 -17.39 -20.63 5.06
CA ASP A 350 -17.69 -20.97 3.65
C ASP A 350 -18.91 -20.19 3.12
N VAL A 351 -19.89 -19.92 3.99
CA VAL A 351 -21.08 -19.14 3.65
C VAL A 351 -20.71 -17.70 3.36
N LEU A 352 -19.93 -17.05 4.22
CA LEU A 352 -19.49 -15.66 4.02
C LEU A 352 -18.56 -15.53 2.82
N ARG A 353 -17.64 -16.47 2.61
CA ARG A 353 -16.80 -16.48 1.41
C ARG A 353 -17.62 -16.58 0.13
N ALA A 354 -18.63 -17.45 0.12
CA ALA A 354 -19.51 -17.58 -1.03
C ALA A 354 -20.37 -16.33 -1.25
N GLU A 355 -20.87 -15.70 -0.18
CA GLU A 355 -21.66 -14.47 -0.23
C GLU A 355 -20.89 -13.33 -0.90
N TYR A 356 -19.65 -13.09 -0.45
CA TYR A 356 -18.80 -12.00 -0.95
C TYR A 356 -18.04 -12.35 -2.24
N GLY A 357 -18.29 -13.52 -2.83
CA GLY A 357 -17.59 -13.96 -4.03
C GLY A 357 -16.08 -14.17 -3.84
N ILE A 358 -15.63 -14.42 -2.61
CA ILE A 358 -14.22 -14.68 -2.29
C ILE A 358 -13.87 -16.08 -2.80
N SER A 359 -13.29 -16.14 -3.99
CA SER A 359 -12.69 -17.36 -4.49
C SER A 359 -11.27 -17.49 -3.94
N MET A 360 -11.04 -18.48 -3.09
CA MET A 360 -9.69 -18.91 -2.70
C MET A 360 -9.05 -19.68 -3.86
N GLN A 361 -8.93 -19.06 -5.03
CA GLN A 361 -8.20 -19.68 -6.14
C GLN A 361 -6.73 -19.62 -5.80
N ASP A 362 -6.19 -20.71 -5.24
CA ASP A 362 -4.84 -21.17 -5.49
C ASP A 362 -3.75 -20.09 -5.41
N ASN A 363 -3.91 -19.13 -4.49
CA ASN A 363 -3.20 -17.85 -4.53
C ASN A 363 -1.68 -18.08 -4.54
N LEU A 364 -1.18 -18.94 -3.65
CA LEU A 364 0.25 -19.28 -3.64
C LEU A 364 0.70 -20.11 -4.85
N LEU A 365 -0.16 -21.02 -5.34
CA LEU A 365 0.10 -21.85 -6.52
C LEU A 365 0.25 -20.98 -7.77
N THR A 366 -0.76 -20.16 -8.10
CA THR A 366 -0.73 -19.32 -9.29
C THR A 366 0.34 -18.24 -9.18
N ARG A 367 0.54 -17.63 -8.00
CA ARG A 367 1.65 -16.71 -7.75
C ARG A 367 3.00 -17.33 -8.03
N TYR A 368 3.25 -18.55 -7.54
CA TYR A 368 4.52 -19.21 -7.73
C TYR A 368 4.80 -19.48 -9.22
N GLY A 369 3.79 -19.94 -9.97
CA GLY A 369 3.96 -20.14 -11.41
C GLY A 369 4.14 -18.85 -12.21
N LYS A 370 3.42 -17.77 -11.88
CA LYS A 370 3.64 -16.43 -12.46
C LYS A 370 5.03 -15.90 -12.11
N TYR A 371 5.48 -16.10 -10.87
CA TYR A 371 6.82 -15.76 -10.41
C TYR A 371 7.91 -16.47 -11.23
N LEU A 372 7.81 -17.80 -11.39
CA LEU A 372 8.75 -18.58 -12.20
C LEU A 372 8.80 -18.05 -13.63
N TYR A 373 7.63 -17.78 -14.23
CA TYR A 373 7.55 -17.22 -15.58
C TYR A 373 8.29 -15.88 -15.72
N TYR A 374 8.03 -14.90 -14.85
CA TYR A 374 8.68 -13.59 -14.96
C TYR A 374 10.18 -13.67 -14.70
N MET A 375 10.59 -14.46 -13.70
CA MET A 375 12.01 -14.71 -13.43
C MET A 375 12.75 -15.36 -14.61
N LEU A 376 12.06 -16.17 -15.43
CA LEU A 376 12.64 -16.87 -16.59
C LEU A 376 12.50 -16.10 -17.90
N SER A 377 11.59 -15.14 -18.00
CA SER A 377 11.22 -14.50 -19.27
C SER A 377 11.56 -13.02 -19.36
N ASP A 378 11.82 -12.34 -18.23
CA ASP A 378 12.18 -10.92 -18.21
C ASP A 378 13.15 -10.61 -17.06
N GLN A 379 14.42 -10.43 -17.41
CA GLN A 379 15.49 -10.12 -16.45
C GLN A 379 15.24 -8.77 -15.74
N SER A 380 14.66 -7.79 -16.44
CA SER A 380 14.42 -6.46 -15.86
C SER A 380 13.37 -6.53 -14.75
N VAL A 381 12.37 -7.40 -14.91
CA VAL A 381 11.34 -7.66 -13.90
C VAL A 381 11.88 -8.53 -12.77
N GLY A 382 12.56 -9.64 -13.08
CA GLY A 382 13.08 -10.59 -12.09
C GLY A 382 14.09 -9.97 -11.10
N SER A 383 14.83 -8.94 -11.54
CA SER A 383 15.80 -8.20 -10.71
C SER A 383 15.18 -7.22 -9.70
N SER A 384 13.85 -7.08 -9.66
CA SER A 384 13.16 -6.20 -8.71
C SER A 384 13.48 -6.62 -7.27
N SER A 385 13.94 -5.66 -6.46
CA SER A 385 14.47 -5.90 -5.12
C SER A 385 14.19 -4.71 -4.18
N PRO A 386 14.39 -4.88 -2.86
CA PRO A 386 14.28 -3.77 -1.92
C PRO A 386 15.12 -2.54 -2.30
N GLU A 387 16.27 -2.71 -2.96
CA GLU A 387 17.19 -1.61 -3.29
C GLU A 387 16.61 -0.59 -4.30
N VAL A 388 15.67 -1.04 -5.13
CA VAL A 388 15.00 -0.22 -6.15
C VAL A 388 13.54 0.09 -5.79
N GLU A 389 13.12 -0.25 -4.58
CA GLU A 389 11.77 0.01 -4.07
C GLU A 389 11.46 1.51 -4.10
N GLY A 390 10.28 1.85 -4.64
CA GLY A 390 9.89 3.25 -4.91
C GLY A 390 10.44 3.83 -6.22
N GLN A 391 11.25 3.08 -6.98
CA GLN A 391 11.78 3.48 -8.30
C GLN A 391 11.42 2.47 -9.40
N MET A 392 10.67 1.42 -9.07
CA MET A 392 10.23 0.37 -9.99
C MET A 392 9.25 0.92 -11.04
N SER A 393 9.31 0.36 -12.26
CA SER A 393 8.22 0.51 -13.22
C SER A 393 6.95 -0.20 -12.74
N VAL A 394 5.80 0.06 -13.37
CA VAL A 394 4.52 -0.59 -13.01
C VAL A 394 4.64 -2.12 -12.99
N ILE A 395 5.14 -2.72 -14.09
CA ILE A 395 5.30 -4.18 -14.17
C ILE A 395 6.31 -4.75 -13.16
N GLN A 396 7.36 -3.99 -12.83
CA GLN A 396 8.32 -4.37 -11.78
C GLN A 396 7.65 -4.33 -10.40
N ASN A 397 6.83 -3.32 -10.16
CA ASN A 397 6.12 -3.14 -8.90
C ASN A 397 5.07 -4.24 -8.69
N ASP A 398 4.25 -4.53 -9.69
CA ASP A 398 3.26 -5.62 -9.67
C ASP A 398 3.96 -6.97 -9.47
N PHE A 399 5.03 -7.26 -10.21
CA PHE A 399 5.81 -8.49 -9.97
C PHE A 399 6.38 -8.54 -8.55
N TYR A 400 6.91 -7.43 -8.05
CA TYR A 400 7.56 -7.38 -6.75
C TYR A 400 6.54 -7.57 -5.61
N TYR A 401 5.47 -6.78 -5.56
CA TYR A 401 4.49 -6.82 -4.48
C TYR A 401 3.42 -7.90 -4.63
N ASP A 402 2.97 -8.22 -5.84
CA ASP A 402 1.87 -9.17 -6.03
C ASP A 402 2.36 -10.62 -6.09
N LEU A 403 3.61 -10.84 -6.48
CA LEU A 403 4.18 -12.18 -6.70
C LEU A 403 5.36 -12.47 -5.77
N LYS A 404 6.44 -11.68 -5.86
CA LYS A 404 7.73 -12.02 -5.21
C LYS A 404 7.67 -11.86 -3.69
N VAL A 405 7.22 -10.71 -3.19
CA VAL A 405 7.17 -10.41 -1.76
C VAL A 405 6.29 -11.40 -0.98
N PRO A 406 5.06 -11.75 -1.43
CA PRO A 406 4.25 -12.77 -0.78
C PRO A 406 4.93 -14.14 -0.72
N LEU A 407 5.65 -14.55 -1.77
CA LEU A 407 6.41 -15.80 -1.78
C LEU A 407 7.61 -15.76 -0.82
N ILE A 408 8.30 -14.61 -0.71
CA ILE A 408 9.35 -14.40 0.28
C ILE A 408 8.78 -14.51 1.69
N ILE A 409 7.65 -13.85 1.96
CA ILE A 409 6.99 -13.89 3.26
C ILE A 409 6.60 -15.33 3.60
N ALA A 410 5.91 -16.04 2.71
CA ALA A 410 5.54 -17.44 2.89
C ALA A 410 6.76 -18.35 3.12
N THR A 411 7.89 -18.06 2.46
CA THR A 411 9.15 -18.80 2.66
C THR A 411 9.71 -18.57 4.05
N ILE A 412 9.77 -17.32 4.52
CA ILE A 412 10.28 -16.96 5.84
C ILE A 412 9.40 -17.58 6.93
N GLU A 413 8.07 -17.50 6.80
CA GLU A 413 7.15 -18.11 7.77
C GLU A 413 7.24 -19.65 7.79
N THR A 414 7.53 -20.27 6.63
CA THR A 414 7.81 -21.71 6.57
C THR A 414 9.06 -22.05 7.38
N PHE A 415 10.14 -21.28 7.26
CA PHE A 415 11.34 -21.48 8.08
C PHE A 415 11.09 -21.24 9.57
N GLY A 416 10.34 -20.19 9.92
CA GLY A 416 9.95 -19.89 11.31
C GLY A 416 9.18 -21.04 11.96
N LYS A 417 8.24 -21.63 11.22
CA LYS A 417 7.48 -22.81 11.66
C LYS A 417 8.37 -24.03 11.85
N GLU A 418 9.30 -24.30 10.95
CA GLU A 418 10.19 -25.47 11.03
C GLU A 418 11.25 -25.35 12.14
N GLU A 419 11.79 -24.15 12.37
CA GLU A 419 12.91 -23.94 13.29
C GLU A 419 12.46 -23.60 14.72
N SER A 420 11.33 -22.90 14.86
CA SER A 420 10.85 -22.35 16.14
C SER A 420 9.39 -22.64 16.47
N ASP A 421 8.65 -23.36 15.62
CA ASP A 421 7.20 -23.59 15.77
C ASP A 421 6.39 -22.27 15.84
N ASP A 422 6.93 -21.20 15.24
CA ASP A 422 6.28 -19.90 15.11
C ASP A 422 5.92 -19.67 13.63
N PRO A 423 4.63 -19.83 13.25
CA PRO A 423 4.17 -19.63 11.87
C PRO A 423 3.98 -18.15 11.49
N SER A 424 4.37 -17.24 12.39
CA SER A 424 4.22 -15.78 12.27
C SER A 424 5.48 -15.06 12.78
N VAL A 425 6.65 -15.66 12.52
CA VAL A 425 7.96 -15.28 13.09
C VAL A 425 8.31 -13.81 12.80
N MET A 426 7.91 -13.28 11.64
CA MET A 426 8.15 -11.87 11.33
C MET A 426 7.30 -10.95 12.19
N ILE A 427 6.00 -11.21 12.31
CA ILE A 427 5.10 -10.42 13.16
C ILE A 427 5.53 -10.52 14.62
N SER A 428 5.83 -11.73 15.11
CA SER A 428 6.34 -11.95 16.47
C SER A 428 7.56 -11.08 16.77
N TYR A 429 8.56 -11.07 15.87
CA TYR A 429 9.76 -10.25 16.03
C TYR A 429 9.44 -8.74 16.03
N LEU A 430 8.70 -8.27 15.01
CA LEU A 430 8.38 -6.85 14.83
C LEU A 430 7.57 -6.30 16.01
N ILE A 431 6.80 -7.14 16.68
CA ILE A 431 5.94 -6.74 17.80
C ILE A 431 6.63 -6.91 19.15
N GLU A 432 7.67 -7.73 19.25
CA GLU A 432 8.59 -7.75 20.40
C GLU A 432 9.48 -6.51 20.41
N HIS A 433 9.91 -6.04 19.24
CA HIS A 433 10.79 -4.87 19.07
C HIS A 433 10.04 -3.60 18.67
N GLY A 434 8.70 -3.62 18.71
CA GLY A 434 7.85 -2.54 18.18
C GLY A 434 7.94 -1.22 18.94
N ASP A 435 8.47 -1.21 20.16
CA ASP A 435 8.72 0.02 20.94
C ASP A 435 10.07 0.69 20.60
N GLU A 436 10.90 0.07 19.76
CA GLU A 436 12.16 0.64 19.27
C GLU A 436 11.92 1.73 18.21
N LYS A 437 12.85 2.69 18.11
CA LYS A 437 12.74 3.78 17.13
C LYS A 437 12.92 3.28 15.69
N GLU A 438 13.84 2.36 15.46
CA GLU A 438 14.16 1.85 14.13
C GLU A 438 14.29 0.34 14.19
N LEU A 439 13.94 -0.34 13.10
CA LEU A 439 14.24 -1.75 12.89
C LEU A 439 15.74 -1.95 12.71
N ASP A 440 16.36 -2.72 13.60
CA ASP A 440 17.71 -3.25 13.39
C ASP A 440 17.65 -4.44 12.42
N LEU A 441 17.86 -4.15 11.13
CA LEU A 441 17.86 -5.17 10.07
C LEU A 441 18.88 -6.30 10.32
N LYS A 442 20.00 -6.02 11.00
CA LYS A 442 21.01 -7.04 11.28
C LYS A 442 20.51 -8.00 12.34
N ASP A 443 19.87 -7.48 13.39
CA ASP A 443 19.26 -8.34 14.41
C ASP A 443 18.02 -9.08 13.85
N PHE A 444 17.16 -8.40 13.08
CA PHE A 444 16.03 -9.00 12.36
C PHE A 444 16.50 -10.19 11.53
N ASN A 445 17.46 -10.00 10.62
CA ASN A 445 17.97 -11.07 9.77
C ASN A 445 18.54 -12.24 10.60
N LYS A 446 19.24 -11.93 11.68
CA LYS A 446 19.81 -12.97 12.55
C LYS A 446 18.75 -13.77 13.30
N LYS A 447 17.68 -13.11 13.77
CA LYS A 447 16.66 -13.69 14.64
C LYS A 447 15.54 -14.38 13.86
N VAL A 448 15.13 -13.79 12.76
CA VAL A 448 14.03 -14.26 11.90
C VAL A 448 14.54 -15.24 10.86
N LEU A 449 15.66 -14.94 10.19
CA LEU A 449 16.16 -15.77 9.07
C LEU A 449 17.22 -16.78 9.53
N GLY A 450 18.02 -16.44 10.54
CA GLY A 450 19.01 -17.34 11.13
C GLY A 450 20.01 -17.86 10.10
N LYS A 451 20.07 -19.19 9.92
CA LYS A 451 20.95 -19.84 8.94
C LYS A 451 20.48 -19.67 7.48
N ASN A 452 19.23 -19.25 7.26
CA ASN A 452 18.62 -19.09 5.94
C ASN A 452 18.77 -17.67 5.38
N GLU A 453 19.40 -16.75 6.13
CA GLU A 453 19.60 -15.34 5.72
C GLU A 453 20.18 -15.21 4.32
N GLU A 454 21.25 -15.97 4.01
CA GLU A 454 21.91 -15.88 2.71
C GLU A 454 21.00 -16.31 1.56
N ALA A 455 20.22 -17.37 1.75
CA ALA A 455 19.27 -17.86 0.75
C ALA A 455 18.15 -16.84 0.51
N VAL A 456 17.52 -16.35 1.58
CA VAL A 456 16.45 -15.34 1.48
C VAL A 456 16.95 -14.04 0.86
N ARG A 457 18.17 -13.61 1.17
CA ARG A 457 18.79 -12.43 0.55
C ARG A 457 18.95 -12.62 -0.97
N GLN A 458 19.40 -13.79 -1.41
CA GLN A 458 19.53 -14.10 -2.84
C GLN A 458 18.16 -14.17 -3.55
N TYR A 459 17.12 -14.63 -2.85
CA TYR A 459 15.76 -14.62 -3.38
C TYR A 459 15.23 -13.19 -3.53
N LEU A 460 15.39 -12.36 -2.49
CA LEU A 460 14.99 -10.94 -2.51
C LEU A 460 15.71 -10.14 -3.59
N SER A 461 17.01 -10.37 -3.81
CA SER A 461 17.78 -9.70 -4.87
C SER A 461 17.49 -10.21 -6.28
N GLY A 462 16.87 -11.39 -6.40
CA GLY A 462 16.69 -12.07 -7.69
C GLY A 462 17.95 -12.77 -8.21
N GLU A 463 19.00 -12.89 -7.38
CA GLU A 463 20.19 -13.68 -7.69
C GLU A 463 19.91 -15.19 -7.71
N SER A 464 18.83 -15.63 -7.07
CA SER A 464 18.38 -17.02 -7.08
C SER A 464 16.86 -17.13 -7.08
N PHE A 465 16.39 -18.27 -7.60
CA PHE A 465 14.98 -18.63 -7.58
C PHE A 465 14.56 -19.10 -6.20
N ILE A 466 13.35 -18.72 -5.77
CA ILE A 466 12.69 -19.30 -4.60
C ILE A 466 12.36 -20.77 -4.91
N PRO A 467 12.91 -21.76 -4.17
CA PRO A 467 12.53 -23.15 -4.33
C PRO A 467 11.06 -23.39 -3.97
N ASN A 468 10.50 -24.48 -4.51
CA ASN A 468 9.14 -24.88 -4.20
C ASN A 468 9.07 -25.59 -2.83
N TYR A 469 9.15 -24.82 -1.75
CA TYR A 469 9.11 -25.35 -0.38
C TYR A 469 7.77 -26.01 -0.01
N TRP A 470 6.71 -25.69 -0.75
CA TRP A 470 5.34 -26.08 -0.41
C TRP A 470 4.84 -27.29 -1.21
N GLY A 471 5.66 -27.84 -2.12
CA GLY A 471 5.28 -28.98 -2.95
C GLY A 471 4.14 -28.66 -3.93
N LEU A 472 4.09 -27.40 -4.41
CA LEU A 472 3.08 -26.93 -5.36
C LEU A 472 3.22 -27.62 -6.71
N ASN A 473 2.10 -27.98 -7.33
CA ASN A 473 2.07 -28.53 -8.67
C ASN A 473 0.79 -28.07 -9.37
N ASP A 474 0.92 -27.63 -10.62
CA ASP A 474 -0.17 -26.96 -11.34
C ASP A 474 -1.20 -27.90 -11.99
N SER A 475 -1.09 -29.22 -11.79
CA SER A 475 -2.03 -30.20 -12.34
C SER A 475 -3.49 -29.97 -11.93
N VAL A 476 -3.72 -29.29 -10.81
CA VAL A 476 -5.07 -28.91 -10.36
C VAL A 476 -5.72 -27.82 -11.22
N LEU A 477 -4.92 -27.05 -11.98
CA LEU A 477 -5.38 -25.99 -12.88
C LEU A 477 -5.87 -26.52 -14.25
N GLY A 478 -5.81 -27.84 -14.46
CA GLY A 478 -6.25 -28.51 -15.67
C GLY A 478 -5.16 -28.69 -16.74
N ASP A 479 -5.56 -29.10 -17.94
CA ASP A 479 -4.64 -29.62 -18.98
C ASP A 479 -3.56 -28.61 -19.44
N ASN A 480 -3.85 -27.31 -19.38
CA ASN A 480 -2.90 -26.25 -19.76
C ASN A 480 -2.10 -25.71 -18.57
N GLY A 481 -2.33 -26.24 -17.36
CA GLY A 481 -1.65 -25.83 -16.14
C GLY A 481 -1.73 -24.32 -15.89
N ILE A 482 -0.61 -23.72 -15.51
CA ILE A 482 -0.51 -22.29 -15.19
C ILE A 482 -0.55 -21.35 -16.42
N LEU A 483 -0.39 -21.85 -17.64
CA LEU A 483 -0.22 -20.99 -18.81
C LEU A 483 -1.39 -20.02 -19.08
N PRO A 484 -2.68 -20.39 -18.89
CA PRO A 484 -3.79 -19.46 -19.03
C PRO A 484 -3.72 -18.28 -18.06
N GLU A 485 -3.36 -18.53 -16.80
CA GLU A 485 -3.21 -17.51 -15.75
C GLU A 485 -2.11 -16.49 -16.08
N ILE A 486 -1.00 -16.97 -16.65
CA ILE A 486 0.09 -16.11 -17.12
C ILE A 486 -0.37 -15.31 -18.35
N SER A 487 -1.05 -15.95 -19.29
CA SER A 487 -1.57 -15.31 -20.50
C SER A 487 -2.52 -14.16 -20.18
N GLU A 488 -3.40 -14.34 -19.19
CA GLU A 488 -4.31 -13.28 -18.74
C GLU A 488 -3.54 -12.10 -18.13
N SER A 489 -2.52 -12.38 -17.31
CA SER A 489 -1.67 -11.34 -16.71
C SER A 489 -0.91 -10.52 -17.77
N GLU A 490 -0.36 -11.18 -18.78
CA GLU A 490 0.35 -10.53 -19.88
C GLU A 490 -0.59 -9.74 -20.81
N ALA A 491 -1.84 -10.21 -20.98
CA ALA A 491 -2.84 -9.51 -21.77
C ALA A 491 -3.23 -8.18 -21.12
N ARG A 492 -3.36 -8.16 -19.79
CA ARG A 492 -3.56 -6.92 -19.01
C ARG A 492 -2.45 -5.90 -19.28
N TYR A 493 -1.19 -6.30 -19.21
CA TYR A 493 -0.07 -5.39 -19.50
C TYR A 493 -0.06 -4.93 -20.96
N ALA A 494 -0.41 -5.80 -21.90
CA ALA A 494 -0.54 -5.41 -23.30
C ALA A 494 -1.60 -4.31 -23.48
N GLU A 495 -2.77 -4.46 -22.87
CA GLU A 495 -3.84 -3.47 -22.91
C GLU A 495 -3.42 -2.13 -22.29
N GLU A 496 -2.73 -2.14 -21.15
CA GLU A 496 -2.23 -0.93 -20.49
C GLU A 496 -1.19 -0.18 -21.34
N TYR A 497 -0.28 -0.91 -21.99
CA TYR A 497 0.71 -0.31 -22.88
C TYR A 497 0.06 0.26 -24.15
N GLU A 498 -0.93 -0.43 -24.71
CA GLU A 498 -1.70 0.07 -25.85
C GLU A 498 -2.43 1.39 -25.52
N GLN A 499 -2.95 1.54 -24.30
CA GLN A 499 -3.55 2.80 -23.84
C GLN A 499 -2.55 3.97 -23.78
N GLN A 500 -1.25 3.67 -23.71
CA GLN A 500 -0.15 4.63 -23.71
C GLN A 500 0.48 4.83 -25.10
N ASP A 501 -0.14 4.33 -26.16
CA ASP A 501 0.40 4.31 -27.53
C ASP A 501 1.78 3.60 -27.63
N MET A 502 2.02 2.61 -26.75
CA MET A 502 3.24 1.79 -26.72
C MET A 502 2.96 0.36 -27.22
N THR A 503 3.95 -0.26 -27.87
CA THR A 503 3.86 -1.68 -28.28
C THR A 503 4.43 -2.57 -27.19
N TYR A 504 3.63 -3.52 -26.70
CA TYR A 504 4.06 -4.54 -25.75
C TYR A 504 4.36 -5.86 -26.48
N PRO A 505 5.53 -6.49 -26.25
CA PRO A 505 5.91 -7.74 -26.91
C PRO A 505 5.20 -8.94 -26.27
N TYR A 506 3.89 -9.06 -26.52
CA TYR A 506 3.02 -10.08 -25.96
C TYR A 506 3.34 -11.49 -26.53
N PRO A 507 3.75 -12.46 -25.70
CA PRO A 507 4.10 -13.79 -26.15
C PRO A 507 2.87 -14.67 -26.40
N SER A 508 3.02 -15.63 -27.33
CA SER A 508 2.02 -16.70 -27.49
C SER A 508 2.24 -17.81 -26.47
N PHE A 509 1.18 -18.17 -25.75
CA PHE A 509 1.16 -19.25 -24.76
C PHE A 509 0.71 -20.61 -25.32
N LYS A 510 0.50 -20.70 -26.63
CA LYS A 510 0.15 -21.96 -27.28
C LYS A 510 1.37 -22.88 -27.38
N LEU A 511 1.26 -24.06 -26.78
CA LEU A 511 2.28 -25.10 -26.93
C LEU A 511 2.19 -25.77 -28.31
N VAL A 512 3.36 -26.12 -28.85
CA VAL A 512 3.48 -27.05 -29.98
C VAL A 512 3.44 -28.49 -29.45
N ASP A 513 3.42 -29.47 -30.35
CA ASP A 513 3.43 -30.87 -29.97
C ASP A 513 4.68 -31.23 -29.12
N CYS A 514 4.44 -31.72 -27.89
CA CYS A 514 5.51 -31.96 -26.91
C CYS A 514 6.48 -33.05 -27.36
N GLU A 515 6.02 -34.13 -28.00
CA GLU A 515 6.90 -35.20 -28.48
C GLU A 515 7.86 -34.69 -29.56
N LYS A 516 7.35 -33.86 -30.48
CA LYS A 516 8.21 -33.19 -31.47
C LYS A 516 9.13 -32.16 -30.83
N MET A 517 8.69 -31.50 -29.77
CA MET A 517 9.51 -30.55 -29.04
C MET A 517 10.69 -31.23 -28.35
N ASP A 518 10.48 -32.38 -27.71
CA ASP A 518 11.54 -33.21 -27.12
C ASP A 518 12.60 -33.60 -28.16
N ALA A 519 12.19 -33.90 -29.40
CA ALA A 519 13.12 -34.21 -30.47
C ALA A 519 14.02 -32.99 -30.81
N GLU A 520 13.46 -31.79 -30.86
CA GLU A 520 14.24 -30.56 -31.10
C GLU A 520 15.14 -30.19 -29.90
N ILE A 521 14.65 -30.35 -28.67
CA ILE A 521 15.44 -30.15 -27.43
C ILE A 521 16.69 -31.03 -27.48
N ASN A 522 16.53 -32.32 -27.71
CA ASN A 522 17.64 -33.27 -27.74
C ASN A 522 18.61 -33.04 -28.90
N LYS A 523 18.08 -32.72 -30.09
CA LYS A 523 18.87 -32.50 -31.31
C LYS A 523 19.77 -31.28 -31.22
N ARG A 524 19.28 -30.20 -30.59
CA ARG A 524 20.00 -28.91 -30.49
C ARG A 524 20.70 -28.73 -29.14
N GLY A 525 20.37 -29.56 -28.14
CA GLY A 525 20.84 -29.38 -26.78
C GLY A 525 20.27 -28.10 -26.15
N LEU A 526 18.98 -27.84 -26.37
CA LEU A 526 18.32 -26.65 -25.83
C LEU A 526 18.31 -26.71 -24.31
N THR A 527 18.54 -25.55 -23.69
CA THR A 527 18.45 -25.36 -22.25
C THR A 527 18.13 -23.90 -21.95
N PHE A 528 17.35 -23.66 -20.90
CA PHE A 528 17.11 -22.30 -20.39
C PHE A 528 17.83 -22.02 -19.07
N GLY A 529 18.56 -22.99 -18.52
CA GLY A 529 19.19 -22.83 -17.21
C GLY A 529 20.02 -24.03 -16.76
N SER A 530 20.26 -24.12 -15.45
CA SER A 530 20.87 -25.33 -14.89
C SER A 530 19.87 -26.48 -14.86
N GLU A 531 20.35 -27.72 -14.85
CA GLU A 531 19.49 -28.92 -14.68
C GLU A 531 18.60 -28.81 -13.44
N GLN A 532 19.11 -28.21 -12.36
CA GLN A 532 18.34 -27.98 -11.13
C GLN A 532 17.18 -27.02 -11.34
N LEU A 533 17.39 -25.93 -12.10
CA LEU A 533 16.33 -24.97 -12.41
C LEU A 533 15.30 -25.58 -13.36
N GLU A 534 15.74 -26.31 -14.39
CA GLU A 534 14.82 -26.98 -15.32
C GLU A 534 13.95 -28.02 -14.61
N ASN A 535 14.53 -28.79 -13.68
CA ASN A 535 13.77 -29.72 -12.85
C ASN A 535 12.82 -29.00 -11.89
N LEU A 536 13.24 -27.90 -11.26
CA LEU A 536 12.35 -27.07 -10.42
C LEU A 536 11.10 -26.64 -11.19
N VAL A 537 11.28 -26.12 -12.41
CA VAL A 537 10.17 -25.67 -13.26
C VAL A 537 9.31 -26.86 -13.69
N ARG A 538 9.93 -27.96 -14.13
CA ARG A 538 9.22 -29.15 -14.62
C ARG A 538 8.40 -29.84 -13.52
N ASP A 539 8.94 -29.94 -12.31
CA ASP A 539 8.27 -30.54 -11.16
C ASP A 539 7.05 -29.71 -10.73
N TYR A 540 7.12 -28.39 -10.88
CA TYR A 540 5.99 -27.48 -10.67
C TYR A 540 4.97 -27.56 -11.81
N SER A 541 5.42 -27.42 -13.06
CA SER A 541 4.60 -27.36 -14.28
C SER A 541 5.37 -27.83 -15.51
N GLU A 542 4.94 -28.97 -16.06
CA GLU A 542 5.46 -29.50 -17.33
C GLU A 542 5.14 -28.54 -18.51
N ASN A 543 3.96 -27.91 -18.48
CA ASN A 543 3.55 -26.96 -19.51
C ASN A 543 4.41 -25.69 -19.52
N LEU A 544 4.75 -25.14 -18.34
CA LEU A 544 5.66 -24.00 -18.24
C LEU A 544 7.07 -24.37 -18.71
N TYR A 545 7.55 -25.57 -18.34
CA TYR A 545 8.83 -26.09 -18.83
C TYR A 545 8.88 -26.13 -20.37
N TYR A 546 7.85 -26.69 -21.02
CA TYR A 546 7.78 -26.74 -22.48
C TYR A 546 7.68 -25.34 -23.10
N TRP A 547 6.95 -24.42 -22.47
CA TRP A 547 6.90 -23.04 -22.92
C TRP A 547 8.28 -22.37 -22.89
N CYS A 548 9.05 -22.55 -21.81
CA CYS A 548 10.42 -22.03 -21.69
C CYS A 548 11.34 -22.64 -22.77
N MET A 549 11.24 -23.96 -23.02
CA MET A 549 12.02 -24.62 -24.07
C MET A 549 11.65 -24.10 -25.47
N GLN A 550 10.37 -23.83 -25.73
CA GLN A 550 9.94 -23.20 -26.97
C GLN A 550 10.53 -21.80 -27.14
N ALA A 551 10.59 -21.02 -26.06
CA ALA A 551 11.22 -19.70 -26.08
C ALA A 551 12.72 -19.80 -26.43
N MET A 552 13.43 -20.82 -25.92
CA MET A 552 14.84 -21.06 -26.28
C MET A 552 15.01 -21.47 -27.74
N LEU A 553 14.13 -22.34 -28.25
CA LEU A 553 14.14 -22.71 -29.68
C LEU A 553 13.90 -21.49 -30.56
N ARG A 554 12.90 -20.66 -30.23
CA ARG A 554 12.63 -19.40 -30.93
C ARG A 554 13.86 -18.49 -30.91
N ALA A 555 14.53 -18.35 -29.76
CA ALA A 555 15.70 -17.51 -29.61
C ALA A 555 16.86 -17.98 -30.51
N GLU A 556 17.10 -19.31 -30.57
CA GLU A 556 18.11 -19.88 -31.47
C GLU A 556 17.78 -19.62 -32.95
N LEU A 557 16.51 -19.76 -33.35
CA LEU A 557 16.05 -19.50 -34.72
C LEU A 557 16.18 -18.02 -35.12
N CYS A 558 15.99 -17.11 -34.16
CA CYS A 558 16.13 -15.67 -34.34
C CYS A 558 17.55 -15.15 -34.09
N GLU A 559 18.53 -16.03 -33.81
CA GLU A 559 19.91 -15.68 -33.47
C GLU A 559 20.04 -14.73 -32.26
N ILE A 560 19.11 -14.84 -31.30
CA ILE A 560 19.08 -14.03 -30.08
C ILE A 560 19.93 -14.71 -29.01
N LYS A 561 20.97 -14.01 -28.54
CA LYS A 561 21.89 -14.53 -27.52
C LYS A 561 21.23 -14.67 -26.15
N ASP A 562 20.40 -13.70 -25.76
CA ASP A 562 19.70 -13.69 -24.47
C ASP A 562 18.26 -13.19 -24.66
N PRO A 563 17.28 -14.11 -24.69
CA PRO A 563 15.88 -13.76 -24.91
C PRO A 563 15.21 -13.08 -23.70
N THR A 564 15.85 -13.08 -22.53
CA THR A 564 15.28 -12.51 -21.28
C THR A 564 15.54 -11.02 -21.14
N THR A 565 16.45 -10.46 -21.94
CA THR A 565 16.69 -9.01 -21.97
C THR A 565 15.51 -8.29 -22.65
N PRO A 566 15.23 -7.01 -22.32
CA PRO A 566 14.15 -6.26 -22.97
C PRO A 566 14.24 -6.26 -24.51
N GLN A 567 15.46 -6.12 -25.04
CA GLN A 567 15.70 -6.16 -26.49
C GLN A 567 15.51 -7.57 -27.07
N GLY A 568 15.96 -8.60 -26.36
CA GLY A 568 15.78 -9.99 -26.74
C GLY A 568 14.30 -10.34 -26.83
N ARG A 569 13.54 -10.03 -25.78
CA ARG A 569 12.09 -10.25 -25.71
C ARG A 569 11.34 -9.51 -26.81
N ALA A 570 11.64 -8.23 -27.02
CA ALA A 570 11.03 -7.43 -28.09
C ALA A 570 11.31 -7.99 -29.49
N THR A 571 12.50 -8.55 -29.71
CA THR A 571 12.84 -9.18 -31.00
C THR A 571 12.14 -10.54 -31.16
N LEU A 572 12.08 -11.33 -30.07
CA LEU A 572 11.52 -12.67 -30.06
C LEU A 572 10.01 -12.68 -30.34
N TYR A 573 9.28 -11.74 -29.73
CA TYR A 573 7.81 -11.65 -29.81
C TYR A 573 7.33 -10.47 -30.68
N GLY A 574 8.24 -9.80 -31.39
CA GLY A 574 7.90 -8.80 -32.40
C GLY A 574 7.55 -9.44 -33.75
N ASP A 575 7.10 -8.61 -34.70
CA ASP A 575 6.60 -9.05 -36.02
C ASP A 575 7.54 -10.01 -36.77
N GLU A 576 8.85 -9.73 -36.76
CA GLU A 576 9.85 -10.55 -37.46
C GLU A 576 10.08 -11.89 -36.75
N GLY A 577 10.22 -11.88 -35.42
CA GLY A 577 10.38 -13.10 -34.61
C GLY A 577 9.18 -14.03 -34.72
N GLU A 578 7.97 -13.48 -34.63
CA GLU A 578 6.72 -14.25 -34.80
C GLU A 578 6.57 -14.83 -36.21
N LYS A 579 7.01 -14.10 -37.24
CA LYS A 579 7.04 -14.62 -38.61
C LYS A 579 8.00 -15.80 -38.74
N ILE A 580 9.23 -15.69 -38.22
CA ILE A 580 10.23 -16.78 -38.25
C ILE A 580 9.67 -18.01 -37.52
N TRP A 581 9.11 -17.80 -36.33
CA TRP A 581 8.53 -18.88 -35.55
C TRP A 581 7.39 -19.60 -36.29
N LYS A 582 6.45 -18.84 -36.86
CA LYS A 582 5.33 -19.41 -37.61
C LYS A 582 5.81 -20.24 -38.82
N GLU A 583 6.75 -19.72 -39.60
CA GLU A 583 7.32 -20.45 -40.74
C GLU A 583 8.07 -21.73 -40.32
N TYR A 584 8.65 -21.73 -39.12
CA TYR A 584 9.29 -22.92 -38.55
C TYR A 584 8.24 -23.95 -38.09
N CYS A 585 7.20 -23.50 -37.38
CA CYS A 585 6.10 -24.35 -36.94
C CYS A 585 5.44 -25.07 -38.12
N ASP A 586 5.01 -24.34 -39.16
CA ASP A 586 4.31 -24.90 -40.32
C ASP A 586 5.10 -26.02 -41.04
N LYS A 587 6.42 -26.07 -40.88
CA LYS A 587 7.30 -27.07 -41.50
C LYS A 587 7.63 -28.27 -40.61
N ASN A 588 7.63 -28.09 -39.29
CA ASN A 588 8.21 -29.04 -38.35
C ASN A 588 7.21 -29.58 -37.31
N PHE A 589 6.16 -28.82 -36.99
CA PHE A 589 5.10 -29.17 -36.04
C PHE A 589 3.78 -29.35 -36.77
#